data_AF-X1PVU2-F1
#
_entry.id   AF-X1PVU2-F1
#
_cell.length_a   1.000
_cell.length_b   1.000
_cell.length_c   1.000
_cell.angle_alpha   90.00
_cell.angle_beta   90.00
_cell.angle_gamma   90.00
#
_symmetry.space_group_name_H-M   'P 1'
#
loop_
_entity.id
_entity.type
_entity.pdbx_description
1 polymer ?
#
loop_
_entity_poly.entity_id
_entity_poly.type
_entity_poly.pdbx_seq_one_letter_code
_entity_poly.pdbx_strand_id
1 'polypeptide(L)'
;MTTIGIKLSKLLENGIEFSCQMCGACCRGFKEGEVYLYKDDIARLTKLLNLKSKASLRKFAKEYLKVVNDSFFWKESGAVGAKTYRYKTLGFKFTGDDEHCHFLKDNECTIHEARPFQCRCFPFWKMLVSSKKNFVDYSKKCPGLKVLKGKHYTREEILDWATKEYEMEKDFFFEMKQNDFNILKVYSFLPKDMVS
;
A
#
# COMPACT_ATOMS: atom_id res chain seq x y z
N MET A 1 -13.63 -3.44 20.23
CA MET A 1 -12.80 -3.19 19.03
C MET A 1 -13.31 -1.90 18.41
N THR A 2 -12.53 -0.81 18.44
CA THR A 2 -12.89 0.44 17.76
C THR A 2 -12.70 0.25 16.26
N THR A 3 -13.73 -0.27 15.60
CA THR A 3 -13.82 -0.20 14.13
C THR A 3 -13.81 1.28 13.78
N ILE A 4 -12.79 1.74 13.04
CA ILE A 4 -12.86 3.07 12.46
C ILE A 4 -14.06 3.07 11.54
N GLY A 5 -15.02 3.97 11.79
CA GLY A 5 -16.11 4.21 10.87
C GLY A 5 -15.56 4.89 9.61
N ILE A 6 -15.02 4.10 8.67
CA ILE A 6 -14.66 4.61 7.35
C ILE A 6 -15.95 5.04 6.68
N LYS A 7 -16.07 6.34 6.43
CA LYS A 7 -17.21 6.92 5.73
C LYS A 7 -16.89 7.00 4.24
N LEU A 8 -17.75 6.40 3.42
CA LEU A 8 -17.63 6.56 1.97
C LEU A 8 -18.08 7.94 1.53
N SER A 9 -17.51 8.42 0.44
CA SER A 9 -18.04 9.58 -0.26
C SER A 9 -19.35 9.19 -0.97
N LYS A 10 -20.24 10.18 -1.17
CA LYS A 10 -21.53 9.97 -1.86
C LYS A 10 -21.41 9.28 -3.23
N LEU A 11 -20.27 9.37 -3.89
CA LEU A 11 -20.03 8.71 -5.19
C LEU A 11 -19.96 7.19 -5.10
N LEU A 12 -19.63 6.64 -3.93
CA LEU A 12 -19.36 5.21 -3.74
C LEU A 12 -20.42 4.50 -2.89
N GLU A 13 -21.44 5.23 -2.40
CA GLU A 13 -22.50 4.64 -1.55
C GLU A 13 -23.33 3.58 -2.29
N ASN A 14 -23.43 3.68 -3.62
CA ASN A 14 -24.14 2.69 -4.45
C ASN A 14 -23.19 1.66 -5.08
N GLY A 15 -21.94 1.57 -4.63
CA GLY A 15 -20.91 0.77 -5.29
C GLY A 15 -20.40 1.40 -6.59
N ILE A 16 -19.41 0.75 -7.22
CA ILE A 16 -18.86 1.14 -8.53
C ILE A 16 -18.45 -0.06 -9.36
N GLU A 17 -18.43 0.10 -10.68
CA GLU A 17 -17.74 -0.81 -11.57
C GLU A 17 -16.28 -0.42 -11.76
N PHE A 18 -15.39 -1.39 -11.66
CA PHE A 18 -13.97 -1.17 -11.90
C PHE A 18 -13.25 -2.44 -12.33
N SER A 19 -12.26 -2.27 -13.21
CA SER A 19 -11.22 -3.27 -13.45
C SER A 19 -9.92 -2.57 -13.83
N CYS A 20 -8.80 -3.11 -13.36
CA CYS A 20 -7.48 -2.63 -13.74
C CYS A 20 -7.27 -2.87 -15.24
N GLN A 21 -7.01 -1.81 -16.00
CA GLN A 21 -6.80 -1.89 -17.45
C GLN A 21 -5.36 -2.28 -17.82
N MET A 22 -4.53 -2.65 -16.83
CA MET A 22 -3.10 -2.96 -16.99
C MET A 22 -2.30 -1.91 -17.80
N CYS A 23 -2.74 -0.66 -17.80
CA CYS A 23 -2.19 0.42 -18.63
C CYS A 23 -0.86 1.03 -18.14
N GLY A 24 -0.29 0.54 -17.04
CA GLY A 24 0.94 1.08 -16.45
C GLY A 24 0.84 2.47 -15.79
N ALA A 25 -0.28 3.20 -15.90
CA ALA A 25 -0.39 4.58 -15.41
C ALA A 25 -0.13 4.72 -13.89
N CYS A 26 -0.67 3.83 -13.05
CA CYS A 26 -0.40 3.87 -11.60
C CYS A 26 0.98 3.33 -11.20
N CYS A 27 1.72 2.76 -12.16
CA CYS A 27 3.06 2.24 -11.96
C CYS A 27 4.15 3.26 -12.29
N ARG A 28 3.81 4.50 -12.68
CA ARG A 28 4.74 5.59 -13.04
C ARG A 28 4.44 6.87 -12.26
N GLY A 29 5.41 7.80 -12.22
CA GLY A 29 5.19 9.18 -11.79
C GLY A 29 4.88 9.33 -10.29
N PHE A 30 5.48 8.47 -9.47
CA PHE A 30 5.19 8.39 -8.03
C PHE A 30 5.89 9.49 -7.20
N LYS A 31 5.77 10.78 -7.60
CA LYS A 31 6.20 11.94 -6.79
C LYS A 31 5.20 12.32 -5.69
N GLU A 32 4.01 11.72 -5.71
CA GLU A 32 2.86 12.14 -4.90
C GLU A 32 2.49 11.19 -3.76
N GLY A 33 3.25 10.10 -3.54
CA GLY A 33 2.93 9.17 -2.45
C GLY A 33 3.93 8.04 -2.30
N GLU A 34 3.52 7.00 -1.56
CA GLU A 34 4.29 5.75 -1.42
C GLU A 34 3.45 4.51 -1.78
N VAL A 35 4.10 3.45 -2.27
CA VAL A 35 3.52 2.09 -2.33
C VAL A 35 4.07 1.32 -1.15
N TYR A 36 3.32 1.29 -0.06
CA TYR A 36 3.69 0.64 1.19
C TYR A 36 3.66 -0.89 1.06
N LEU A 37 4.56 -1.53 1.79
CA LEU A 37 4.74 -2.98 1.80
C LEU A 37 4.73 -3.48 3.24
N TYR A 38 3.82 -4.41 3.52
CA TYR A 38 3.75 -5.11 4.78
C TYR A 38 4.23 -6.56 4.62
N LYS A 39 4.33 -7.29 5.73
CA LYS A 39 4.83 -8.68 5.74
C LYS A 39 4.18 -9.58 4.70
N ASP A 40 2.87 -9.48 4.54
CA ASP A 40 2.14 -10.28 3.56
C ASP A 40 2.49 -9.91 2.12
N ASP A 41 2.82 -8.64 1.85
CA ASP A 41 3.31 -8.20 0.55
C ASP A 41 4.69 -8.79 0.28
N ILE A 42 5.59 -8.69 1.26
CA ILE A 42 6.93 -9.27 1.16
C ILE A 42 6.84 -10.78 0.92
N ALA A 43 6.03 -11.50 1.69
CA ALA A 43 5.85 -12.95 1.54
C ALA A 43 5.35 -13.35 0.13
N ARG A 44 4.38 -12.61 -0.42
CA ARG A 44 3.89 -12.84 -1.79
C ARG A 44 4.96 -12.58 -2.84
N LEU A 45 5.65 -11.44 -2.74
CA LEU A 45 6.71 -11.05 -3.67
C LEU A 45 7.86 -12.06 -3.64
N THR A 46 8.34 -12.44 -2.45
CA THR A 46 9.45 -13.39 -2.31
C THR A 46 9.07 -14.79 -2.79
N LYS A 47 7.80 -15.19 -2.62
CA LYS A 47 7.28 -16.45 -3.16
C LYS A 47 7.28 -16.44 -4.69
N LEU A 48 6.74 -15.38 -5.31
CA LEU A 48 6.72 -15.25 -6.77
C LEU A 48 8.13 -15.22 -7.36
N LEU A 49 9.04 -14.48 -6.72
CA LEU A 49 10.43 -14.31 -7.15
C LEU A 49 11.35 -15.48 -6.73
N ASN A 50 10.80 -16.53 -6.09
CA ASN A 50 11.54 -17.71 -5.62
C ASN A 50 12.77 -17.36 -4.75
N LEU A 51 12.63 -16.36 -3.87
CA LEU A 51 13.70 -15.87 -3.01
C LEU A 51 13.75 -16.69 -1.71
N LYS A 52 14.65 -17.67 -1.65
CA LYS A 52 14.74 -18.61 -0.52
C LYS A 52 15.89 -18.35 0.45
N SER A 53 16.93 -17.65 0.02
CA SER A 53 18.14 -17.44 0.82
C SER A 53 18.19 -16.05 1.46
N LYS A 54 18.91 -15.93 2.58
CA LYS A 54 19.18 -14.62 3.20
C LYS A 54 19.90 -13.65 2.26
N ALA A 55 20.78 -14.17 1.40
CA ALA A 55 21.51 -13.38 0.42
C ALA A 55 20.57 -12.84 -0.68
N SER A 56 19.69 -13.67 -1.22
CA SER A 56 18.71 -13.26 -2.23
C SER A 56 17.70 -12.26 -1.66
N LEU A 57 17.24 -12.43 -0.42
CA LEU A 57 16.36 -11.46 0.25
C LEU A 57 17.04 -10.11 0.48
N ARG A 58 18.32 -10.11 0.85
CA ARG A 58 19.11 -8.87 0.98
C ARG A 58 19.29 -8.16 -0.35
N LYS A 59 19.59 -8.90 -1.42
CA LYS A 59 19.69 -8.33 -2.78
C LYS A 59 18.34 -7.71 -3.19
N PHE A 60 17.25 -8.45 -2.98
CA PHE A 60 15.89 -7.96 -3.22
C PHE A 60 15.60 -6.67 -2.45
N ALA A 61 15.96 -6.60 -1.17
CA ALA A 61 15.78 -5.40 -0.37
C ALA A 61 16.49 -4.18 -0.98
N LYS A 62 17.77 -4.31 -1.33
CA LYS A 62 18.56 -3.21 -1.90
C LYS A 62 18.05 -2.75 -3.26
N GLU A 63 17.56 -3.69 -4.05
CA GLU A 63 17.17 -3.44 -5.44
C GLU A 63 15.76 -2.86 -5.53
N TYR A 64 14.79 -3.39 -4.78
CA TYR A 64 13.37 -3.10 -4.99
C TYR A 64 12.69 -2.35 -3.84
N LEU A 65 13.32 -2.26 -2.67
CA LEU A 65 12.69 -1.67 -1.48
C LEU A 65 13.38 -0.37 -1.08
N LYS A 66 12.63 0.48 -0.39
CA LYS A 66 13.14 1.60 0.39
C LYS A 66 12.50 1.60 1.78
N VAL A 67 13.22 2.17 2.73
CA VAL A 67 12.69 2.44 4.08
C VAL A 67 12.04 3.81 4.05
N VAL A 68 10.79 3.88 4.50
CA VAL A 68 9.97 5.08 4.50
C VAL A 68 9.66 5.47 5.93
N ASN A 69 9.71 6.76 6.24
CA ASN A 69 9.19 7.27 7.52
C ASN A 69 7.70 7.53 7.37
N ASP A 70 6.90 6.92 8.23
CA ASP A 70 5.46 7.07 8.24
C ASP A 70 4.96 7.44 9.65
N SER A 71 3.68 7.75 9.77
CA SER A 71 3.06 8.13 11.03
C SER A 71 1.67 7.56 11.21
N PHE A 72 1.39 7.05 12.41
CA PHE A 72 0.10 6.45 12.75
C PHE A 72 -0.54 7.19 13.92
N PHE A 73 -1.81 7.56 13.74
CA PHE A 73 -2.59 8.23 14.79
C PHE A 73 -3.32 7.18 15.62
N TRP A 74 -2.96 7.08 16.91
CA TRP A 74 -3.48 6.06 17.79
C TRP A 74 -3.83 6.60 19.18
N LYS A 75 -4.95 6.12 19.74
CA LYS A 75 -5.37 6.39 21.12
C LYS A 75 -5.21 5.12 21.94
N GLU A 76 -4.31 5.16 22.91
CA GLU A 76 -4.14 4.06 23.86
C GLU A 76 -5.37 3.91 24.76
N SER A 77 -5.61 2.68 25.20
CA SER A 77 -6.63 2.42 26.22
C SER A 77 -6.31 3.21 27.49
N GLY A 78 -7.30 3.95 28.02
CA GLY A 78 -7.12 4.80 29.20
C GLY A 78 -6.38 6.12 28.97
N ALA A 79 -5.93 6.43 27.75
CA ALA A 79 -5.28 7.71 27.47
C ALA A 79 -6.30 8.86 27.36
N VAL A 80 -5.89 10.02 27.88
CA VAL A 80 -6.66 11.29 27.80
C VAL A 80 -6.89 11.70 26.34
N GLY A 81 -5.88 11.49 25.48
CA GLY A 81 -5.92 11.88 24.08
C GLY A 81 -5.19 10.89 23.18
N ALA A 82 -5.50 10.97 21.89
CA ALA A 82 -4.77 10.27 20.85
C ALA A 82 -3.44 10.98 20.54
N LYS A 83 -2.46 10.24 20.04
CA LYS A 83 -1.14 10.75 19.67
C LYS A 83 -0.74 10.24 18.30
N THR A 84 0.14 10.98 17.64
CA THR A 84 0.79 10.54 16.39
C THR A 84 2.11 9.88 16.73
N TYR A 85 2.28 8.64 16.29
CA TYR A 85 3.52 7.86 16.42
C TYR A 85 4.25 7.88 15.09
N ARG A 86 5.55 8.16 15.10
CA ARG A 86 6.40 8.06 13.90
C ARG A 86 7.12 6.72 13.92
N TYR A 87 7.17 6.05 12.78
CA TYR A 87 7.80 4.74 12.65
C TYR A 87 8.35 4.55 11.23
N LYS A 88 9.23 3.56 11.07
CA LYS A 88 9.77 3.17 9.77
C LYS A 88 8.94 2.02 9.19
N THR A 89 8.64 2.10 7.90
CA THR A 89 7.98 1.03 7.14
C THR A 89 8.74 0.78 5.83
N LEU A 90 8.26 -0.16 5.02
CA LEU A 90 8.80 -0.45 3.70
C LEU A 90 7.91 0.14 2.61
N GLY A 91 8.54 0.66 1.57
CA GLY A 91 7.88 1.01 0.32
C GLY A 91 8.64 0.44 -0.87
N PHE A 92 7.97 0.36 -2.03
CA PHE A 92 8.69 0.09 -3.27
C PHE A 92 9.64 1.23 -3.62
N LYS A 93 10.84 0.85 -4.05
CA LYS A 93 11.73 1.75 -4.77
C LYS A 93 11.21 1.92 -6.21
N PHE A 94 11.25 3.14 -6.72
CA PHE A 94 10.95 3.45 -8.11
C PHE A 94 12.26 3.85 -8.80
N THR A 95 12.30 3.73 -10.13
CA THR A 95 13.51 3.91 -10.94
C THR A 95 13.21 4.63 -12.26
N GLY A 96 14.27 5.02 -12.97
CA GLY A 96 14.16 5.82 -14.19
C GLY A 96 13.75 7.27 -13.96
N ASP A 97 13.86 8.08 -15.00
CA ASP A 97 13.54 9.51 -14.95
C ASP A 97 12.04 9.78 -14.78
N ASP A 98 11.20 8.84 -15.21
CA ASP A 98 9.74 8.86 -15.07
C ASP A 98 9.23 8.19 -13.78
N GLU A 99 10.16 7.76 -12.91
CA GLU A 99 9.88 7.10 -11.63
C GLU A 99 8.85 5.99 -11.76
N HIS A 100 9.21 4.96 -12.54
CA HIS A 100 8.39 3.78 -12.71
C HIS A 100 8.77 2.66 -11.73
N CYS A 101 7.80 1.79 -11.46
CA CYS A 101 8.01 0.60 -10.66
C CYS A 101 8.96 -0.35 -11.41
N HIS A 102 9.92 -0.95 -10.69
CA HIS A 102 10.85 -1.93 -11.26
C HIS A 102 10.19 -3.12 -11.96
N PHE A 103 8.93 -3.42 -11.63
CA PHE A 103 8.16 -4.53 -12.22
C PHE A 103 7.24 -4.09 -13.37
N LEU A 104 7.41 -2.87 -13.88
CA LEU A 104 6.70 -2.39 -15.07
C LEU A 104 7.56 -2.69 -16.31
N LYS A 105 7.09 -3.60 -17.17
CA LYS A 105 7.76 -3.93 -18.44
C LYS A 105 6.75 -3.83 -19.58
N ASP A 106 7.09 -3.15 -20.65
CA ASP A 106 6.23 -2.98 -21.84
C ASP A 106 4.83 -2.42 -21.48
N ASN A 107 4.77 -1.53 -20.47
CA ASN A 107 3.55 -0.98 -19.84
C ASN A 107 2.69 -1.98 -19.04
N GLU A 108 3.15 -3.20 -18.85
CA GLU A 108 2.46 -4.23 -18.09
C GLU A 108 3.17 -4.55 -16.76
N CYS A 109 2.38 -4.87 -15.74
CA CYS A 109 2.90 -5.26 -14.43
C CYS A 109 3.30 -6.74 -14.46
N THR A 110 4.60 -7.02 -14.37
CA THR A 110 5.14 -8.39 -14.43
C THR A 110 4.85 -9.22 -13.18
N ILE A 111 4.33 -8.59 -12.12
CA ILE A 111 3.99 -9.23 -10.84
C ILE A 111 2.49 -9.09 -10.51
N HIS A 112 1.62 -8.93 -11.51
CA HIS A 112 0.21 -8.58 -11.28
C HIS A 112 -0.50 -9.48 -10.24
N GLU A 113 -0.23 -10.79 -10.26
CA GLU A 113 -0.77 -11.77 -9.31
C GLU A 113 -0.23 -11.63 -7.88
N ALA A 114 1.00 -11.12 -7.72
CA ALA A 114 1.64 -10.91 -6.42
C ALA A 114 1.71 -9.43 -6.01
N ARG A 115 1.06 -8.54 -6.75
CA ARG A 115 1.11 -7.09 -6.53
C ARG A 115 0.75 -6.75 -5.08
N PRO A 116 1.38 -5.75 -4.44
CA PRO A 116 1.10 -5.42 -3.05
C PRO A 116 -0.37 -5.11 -2.77
N PHE A 117 -0.77 -5.17 -1.50
CA PHE A 117 -2.13 -4.89 -1.08
C PHE A 117 -2.59 -3.53 -1.56
N GLN A 118 -1.78 -2.47 -1.40
CA GLN A 118 -2.15 -1.13 -1.89
C GLN A 118 -2.41 -1.12 -3.40
N CYS A 119 -1.61 -1.84 -4.21
CA CYS A 119 -1.84 -1.98 -5.65
C CYS A 119 -3.10 -2.81 -6.00
N ARG A 120 -3.49 -3.77 -5.15
CA ARG A 120 -4.74 -4.54 -5.31
C ARG A 120 -5.96 -3.76 -4.86
N CYS A 121 -5.81 -2.99 -3.79
CA CYS A 121 -6.85 -2.23 -3.13
C CYS A 121 -7.32 -1.07 -3.99
N PHE A 122 -6.47 -0.52 -4.87
CA PHE A 122 -6.87 0.56 -5.77
C PHE A 122 -8.15 0.21 -6.56
N PRO A 123 -9.18 1.08 -6.58
CA PRO A 123 -9.20 2.48 -6.12
C PRO A 123 -9.76 2.70 -4.70
N PHE A 124 -9.81 1.66 -3.86
CA PHE A 124 -10.51 1.62 -2.59
C PHE A 124 -9.66 1.98 -1.36
N TRP A 125 -8.57 2.71 -1.54
CA TRP A 125 -7.80 3.25 -0.41
C TRP A 125 -8.70 4.14 0.46
N LYS A 126 -8.54 4.08 1.78
CA LYS A 126 -9.30 4.88 2.74
C LYS A 126 -9.34 6.36 2.34
N MET A 127 -8.20 6.92 1.92
CA MET A 127 -8.11 8.33 1.49
C MET A 127 -8.86 8.64 0.18
N LEU A 128 -9.02 7.66 -0.70
CA LEU A 128 -9.77 7.81 -1.95
C LEU A 128 -11.26 7.65 -1.70
N VAL A 129 -11.65 6.61 -0.96
CA VAL A 129 -13.07 6.30 -0.77
C VAL A 129 -13.78 7.33 0.09
N SER A 130 -13.08 7.93 1.05
CA SER A 130 -13.65 8.96 1.92
C SER A 130 -13.66 10.37 1.32
N SER A 131 -13.03 10.60 0.16
CA SER A 131 -12.90 11.92 -0.44
C SER A 131 -13.28 11.93 -1.92
N LYS A 132 -14.44 12.53 -2.22
CA LYS A 132 -14.89 12.77 -3.60
C LYS A 132 -13.82 13.48 -4.43
N LYS A 133 -13.14 14.47 -3.83
CA LYS A 133 -12.08 15.22 -4.51
C LYS A 133 -10.92 14.31 -4.91
N ASN A 134 -10.42 13.50 -3.97
CA ASN A 134 -9.30 12.61 -4.25
C ASN A 134 -9.68 11.58 -5.31
N PHE A 135 -10.87 10.99 -5.21
CA PHE A 135 -11.35 10.04 -6.22
C PHE A 135 -11.39 10.66 -7.63
N VAL A 136 -11.92 11.88 -7.77
CA VAL A 136 -11.97 12.61 -9.05
C VAL A 136 -10.57 12.98 -9.55
N ASP A 137 -9.65 13.36 -8.67
CA ASP A 137 -8.28 13.69 -9.08
C ASP A 137 -7.53 12.46 -9.59
N TYR A 138 -7.73 11.29 -8.96
CA TYR A 138 -7.17 10.03 -9.43
C TYR A 138 -7.85 9.51 -10.71
N SER A 139 -9.14 9.77 -10.91
CA SER A 139 -9.82 9.35 -12.15
C SER A 139 -9.26 10.05 -13.39
N LYS A 140 -8.73 11.27 -13.25
CA LYS A 140 -8.03 11.97 -14.34
C LYS A 140 -6.78 11.23 -14.83
N LYS A 141 -6.13 10.48 -13.93
CA LYS A 141 -4.86 9.77 -14.18
C LYS A 141 -5.06 8.28 -14.54
N CYS A 142 -6.19 7.69 -14.16
CA CYS A 142 -6.45 6.25 -14.36
C CYS A 142 -7.51 6.00 -15.45
N PRO A 143 -7.16 5.36 -16.59
CA PRO A 143 -8.14 4.97 -17.62
C PRO A 143 -9.30 4.12 -17.09
N GLY A 144 -9.03 3.19 -16.16
CA GLY A 144 -10.08 2.34 -15.57
C GLY A 144 -11.14 3.12 -14.79
N LEU A 145 -10.73 4.17 -14.08
CA LEU A 145 -11.65 5.07 -13.36
C LEU A 145 -12.39 6.05 -14.27
N LYS A 146 -11.94 6.27 -15.51
CA LYS A 146 -12.66 7.08 -16.50
C LYS A 146 -13.80 6.29 -17.15
N VAL A 147 -13.55 5.01 -17.39
CA VAL A 147 -14.48 4.14 -18.12
C VAL A 147 -15.47 3.45 -17.18
N LEU A 148 -15.06 3.13 -15.94
CA LEU A 148 -15.88 2.45 -14.92
C LEU A 148 -16.59 1.22 -15.49
N LYS A 149 -15.81 0.27 -16.01
CA LYS A 149 -16.29 -1.03 -16.50
C LYS A 149 -15.57 -2.16 -15.78
N GLY A 150 -16.25 -3.30 -15.65
CA GLY A 150 -15.66 -4.53 -15.14
C GLY A 150 -16.46 -5.12 -14.00
N LYS A 151 -15.78 -5.59 -12.95
CA LYS A 151 -16.45 -6.11 -11.77
C LYS A 151 -17.20 -4.96 -11.09
N HIS A 152 -18.47 -5.18 -10.75
CA HIS A 152 -19.20 -4.33 -9.82
C HIS A 152 -18.75 -4.64 -8.38
N TYR A 153 -18.34 -3.61 -7.66
CA TYR A 153 -17.99 -3.66 -6.25
C TYR A 153 -19.09 -3.00 -5.44
N THR A 154 -19.70 -3.75 -4.53
CA THR A 154 -20.75 -3.20 -3.66
C THR A 154 -20.16 -2.25 -2.62
N ARG A 155 -21.03 -1.47 -1.98
CA ARG A 155 -20.67 -0.60 -0.86
C ARG A 155 -19.89 -1.36 0.23
N GLU A 156 -20.35 -2.57 0.57
CA GLU A 156 -19.75 -3.44 1.58
C GLU A 156 -18.36 -3.90 1.14
N GLU A 157 -18.19 -4.34 -0.10
CA GLU A 157 -16.88 -4.75 -0.61
C GLU A 157 -15.88 -3.58 -0.61
N ILE A 158 -16.31 -2.36 -0.95
CA ILE A 158 -15.46 -1.16 -0.90
C ILE A 158 -15.01 -0.87 0.54
N LEU A 159 -15.94 -0.96 1.50
CA LEU A 159 -15.63 -0.78 2.91
C LEU A 159 -14.67 -1.86 3.43
N ASP A 160 -14.85 -3.12 3.01
CA ASP A 160 -13.97 -4.21 3.38
C ASP A 160 -12.53 -3.98 2.90
N TRP A 161 -12.35 -3.52 1.66
CA TRP A 161 -11.02 -3.18 1.13
C TRP A 161 -10.36 -2.05 1.91
N ALA A 162 -11.10 -0.95 2.13
CA ALA A 162 -10.58 0.21 2.88
C ALA A 162 -10.30 -0.12 4.35
N THR A 163 -11.12 -0.98 4.96
CA THR A 163 -10.93 -1.42 6.35
C THR A 163 -9.70 -2.32 6.47
N LYS A 164 -9.53 -3.28 5.56
CA LYS A 164 -8.33 -4.13 5.50
C LYS A 164 -7.05 -3.33 5.32
N GLU A 165 -7.06 -2.28 4.50
CA GLU A 165 -5.92 -1.36 4.37
C GLU A 165 -5.50 -0.77 5.72
N TYR A 166 -6.47 -0.21 6.45
CA TYR A 166 -6.24 0.38 7.77
C TYR A 166 -5.81 -0.67 8.80
N GLU A 167 -6.41 -1.85 8.78
CA GLU A 167 -6.06 -2.94 9.70
C GLU A 167 -4.62 -3.42 9.48
N MET A 168 -4.18 -3.57 8.23
CA MET A 168 -2.79 -3.93 7.92
C MET A 168 -1.80 -2.91 8.46
N GLU A 169 -2.06 -1.61 8.25
CA GLU A 169 -1.22 -0.54 8.78
C GLU A 169 -1.20 -0.56 10.32
N LYS A 170 -2.37 -0.68 10.94
CA LYS A 170 -2.54 -0.73 12.40
C LYS A 170 -1.80 -1.93 13.01
N ASP A 171 -1.93 -3.11 12.41
CA ASP A 171 -1.28 -4.33 12.88
C ASP A 171 0.24 -4.22 12.76
N PHE A 172 0.72 -3.65 11.65
CA PHE A 172 2.14 -3.34 11.48
C PHE A 172 2.65 -2.31 12.49
N PHE A 173 1.87 -1.26 12.77
CA PHE A 173 2.19 -0.28 13.82
C PHE A 173 2.35 -0.96 15.18
N PHE A 174 1.44 -1.87 15.55
CA PHE A 174 1.54 -2.60 16.81
C PHE A 174 2.77 -3.50 16.86
N GLU A 175 3.09 -4.16 15.76
CA GLU A 175 4.32 -4.94 15.67
C GLU A 175 5.56 -4.06 15.85
N MET A 176 5.61 -2.90 15.17
CA MET A 176 6.70 -1.95 15.34
C MET A 176 6.80 -1.49 16.79
N LYS A 177 5.67 -1.20 17.45
CA LYS A 177 5.63 -0.83 18.87
C LYS A 177 6.17 -1.93 19.78
N GLN A 178 5.82 -3.20 19.54
CA GLN A 178 6.35 -4.36 20.29
C GLN A 178 7.87 -4.53 20.11
N ASN A 179 8.42 -3.97 19.04
CA ASN A 179 9.84 -4.04 18.68
C ASN A 179 10.60 -2.72 18.92
N ASP A 180 10.09 -1.84 19.80
CA ASP A 180 10.69 -0.53 20.13
C ASP A 180 10.92 0.36 18.89
N PHE A 181 10.03 0.26 17.91
CA PHE A 181 10.11 0.92 16.61
C PHE A 181 11.38 0.59 15.80
N ASN A 182 12.03 -0.56 16.08
CA ASN A 182 13.20 -1.01 15.34
C ASN A 182 12.81 -1.91 14.16
N ILE A 183 12.81 -1.32 12.95
CA ILE A 183 12.45 -2.03 11.71
C ILE A 183 13.37 -3.22 11.41
N LEU A 184 14.63 -3.23 11.89
CA LEU A 184 15.55 -4.36 11.70
C LEU A 184 15.16 -5.59 12.55
N LYS A 185 14.41 -5.40 13.65
CA LYS A 185 13.83 -6.51 14.41
C LYS A 185 12.64 -7.13 13.67
N VAL A 186 11.85 -6.31 12.97
CA VAL A 186 10.68 -6.74 12.20
C VAL A 186 11.07 -7.37 10.86
N TYR A 187 12.01 -6.76 10.14
CA TYR A 187 12.52 -7.22 8.85
C TYR A 187 14.04 -7.49 8.93
N SER A 188 14.39 -8.64 9.52
CA SER A 188 15.79 -9.04 9.77
C SER A 188 16.64 -9.27 8.52
N PHE A 189 16.02 -9.35 7.34
CA PHE A 189 16.71 -9.43 6.06
C PHE A 189 17.23 -8.06 5.58
N LEU A 190 16.75 -6.94 6.14
CA LEU A 190 17.18 -5.62 5.73
C LEU A 190 18.68 -5.40 6.03
N PRO A 191 19.45 -4.90 5.05
CA PRO A 191 20.77 -4.34 5.28
C PRO A 191 20.73 -3.14 6.24
N LYS A 192 21.71 -3.03 7.15
CA LYS A 192 21.77 -1.95 8.14
C LYS A 192 21.91 -0.56 7.51
N ASP A 193 22.60 -0.48 6.38
CA ASP A 193 22.82 0.73 5.57
C ASP A 193 21.55 1.29 4.94
N MET A 194 20.45 0.54 4.92
CA MET A 194 19.15 1.05 4.46
C MET A 194 18.34 1.76 5.54
N VAL A 195 18.74 1.64 6.81
CA VAL A 195 17.96 2.10 7.97
C VAL A 195 18.58 3.32 8.66
N SER A 196 19.81 3.69 8.28
CA SER A 196 20.51 4.88 8.81
C SER A 196 19.76 6.17 8.52
#